data_AF-A0A7W0TKH7-F1
#
_entry.id   AF-A0A7W0TKH7-F1
#
_cell.length_a   1.000
_cell.length_b   1.000
_cell.length_c   1.000
_cell.angle_alpha   90.00
_cell.angle_beta   90.00
_cell.angle_gamma   90.00
#
_symmetry.space_group_name_H-M   'P 1'
#
loop_
_entity.id
_entity.type
_entity.pdbx_description
1 polymer ?
#
loop_
_entity_poly.entity_id
_entity_poly.type
_entity_poly.pdbx_seq_one_letter_code
_entity_poly.pdbx_strand_id
1 'polypeptide(L)' 'TARAVEVGNLSVNSNSSVRYSTPFGGFKQSGLGRELGPDALEVFTETKNVYIATED' A
#
# COMPACT_ATOMS: atom_id res chain seq x y z
N THR A 1 -21.26 8.38 4.09
CA THR A 1 -19.99 9.02 4.54
C THR A 1 -18.82 8.32 3.86
N ALA A 2 -17.63 8.91 3.79
CA ALA A 2 -16.45 8.39 3.07
C ALA A 2 -16.17 6.88 3.25
N ARG A 3 -16.53 6.32 4.42
CA ARG A 3 -16.40 4.88 4.75
C ARG A 3 -17.27 3.94 3.90
N ALA A 4 -18.31 4.44 3.24
CA ALA A 4 -19.26 3.63 2.49
C ALA A 4 -18.79 3.31 1.06
N VAL A 5 -17.67 3.87 0.62
CA VAL A 5 -17.20 3.77 -0.76
C VAL A 5 -15.95 2.90 -0.83
N GLU A 6 -15.99 1.86 -1.65
CA GLU A 6 -14.86 0.96 -1.88
C GLU A 6 -13.89 1.56 -2.91
N VAL A 7 -13.01 2.45 -2.46
CA VAL A 7 -11.99 3.12 -3.27
C VAL A 7 -10.66 3.16 -2.53
N GLY A 8 -9.56 3.13 -3.27
CA GLY A 8 -8.23 3.22 -2.66
C GLY A 8 -7.75 4.63 -2.35
N ASN A 9 -8.29 5.62 -3.05
CA ASN A 9 -8.04 7.02 -2.79
C ASN A 9 -9.35 7.79 -2.96
N LEU A 10 -9.69 8.63 -1.99
CA LEU A 10 -10.87 9.48 -2.02
C LEU A 10 -10.44 10.92 -1.75
N SER A 11 -10.75 11.81 -2.69
CA SER A 11 -10.64 13.26 -2.48
C SER A 11 -11.96 13.81 -1.96
N VAL A 12 -11.93 14.64 -0.92
CA VAL A 12 -13.10 15.35 -0.39
C VAL A 12 -12.86 16.84 -0.57
N ASN A 13 -13.75 17.53 -1.30
CA ASN A 13 -13.62 18.94 -1.67
C ASN A 13 -12.29 19.27 -2.39
N SER A 14 -11.70 18.28 -3.06
CA SER A 14 -10.52 18.43 -3.89
C SER A 14 -10.57 17.44 -5.05
N ASN A 15 -9.65 17.59 -6.00
CA ASN A 15 -9.43 16.66 -7.11
C ASN A 15 -8.03 16.01 -7.05
N SER A 16 -7.34 16.13 -5.92
CA SER A 16 -5.95 15.69 -5.76
C SER A 16 -5.73 15.01 -4.42
N SER A 17 -5.72 13.68 -4.45
CA SER A 17 -5.46 12.79 -3.30
C SER A 17 -4.13 12.03 -3.39
N VAL A 18 -3.33 12.25 -4.44
CA VAL A 18 -2.06 11.53 -4.63
C VAL A 18 -0.90 12.34 -4.05
N ARG A 19 -0.12 11.73 -3.15
CA ARG A 19 1.13 12.27 -2.59
C ARG A 19 2.16 11.16 -2.57
N TYR A 20 3.44 11.50 -2.75
CA TYR A 20 4.54 10.51 -2.72
C TYR A 20 4.62 9.73 -1.40
N SER A 21 4.19 10.35 -0.30
CA SER A 21 4.22 9.76 1.04
C SER A 21 2.98 8.93 1.40
N THR A 22 1.96 8.88 0.53
CA THR A 22 0.70 8.17 0.81
C THR A 22 0.47 7.04 -0.18
N PRO A 23 0.01 5.86 0.25
CA PRO A 23 -0.30 4.76 -0.65
C PRO A 23 -1.35 5.13 -1.73
N PHE A 24 -1.15 4.61 -2.93
CA PHE A 24 -2.04 4.73 -4.07
C PHE A 24 -2.40 3.35 -4.63
N GLY A 25 -3.67 3.14 -5.02
CA GLY A 25 -4.06 1.91 -5.69
C GLY A 25 -5.57 1.71 -5.80
N GLY A 26 -5.98 0.68 -6.51
CA GLY A 26 -7.39 0.38 -6.77
C GLY A 26 -8.07 -0.45 -5.68
N PHE A 27 -9.39 -0.58 -5.79
CA PHE A 27 -10.16 -1.67 -5.18
C PHE A 27 -10.74 -2.53 -6.31
N LYS A 28 -11.07 -3.79 -6.03
CA LYS A 28 -11.69 -4.74 -6.99
C LYS A 28 -10.80 -4.92 -8.24
N GLN A 29 -11.38 -4.76 -9.42
CA GLN A 29 -10.69 -4.97 -10.70
C GLN A 29 -9.79 -3.79 -11.10
N SER A 30 -9.73 -2.71 -10.31
CA SER A 30 -8.91 -1.54 -10.63
C SER A 30 -7.41 -1.75 -10.39
N GLY A 31 -7.00 -2.88 -9.80
CA GLY A 31 -5.59 -3.24 -9.62
C GLY A 31 -5.35 -4.12 -8.40
N LEU A 32 -4.13 -4.65 -8.30
CA LEU A 32 -3.64 -5.43 -7.18
C LEU A 32 -2.45 -4.72 -6.54
N GLY A 33 -2.40 -4.72 -5.20
CA GLY A 33 -1.33 -4.05 -4.45
C GLY A 33 -1.50 -2.54 -4.33
N ARG A 34 -0.42 -1.88 -3.89
CA ARG A 34 -0.32 -0.43 -3.66
C ARG A 34 1.03 0.05 -4.18
N GLU A 35 1.04 1.29 -4.64
CA GLU A 35 2.26 2.04 -4.98
C GLU A 35 2.36 3.26 -4.07
N LEU A 36 3.54 3.92 -4.07
CA LEU A 36 3.84 5.09 -3.23
C LEU A 36 3.75 4.85 -1.72
N GLY A 37 4.15 5.85 -0.95
CA GLY A 37 4.14 5.76 0.51
C GLY A 37 5.09 4.67 1.05
N PRO A 38 4.95 4.34 2.34
CA PRO A 38 5.82 3.37 3.00
C PRO A 38 5.68 1.96 2.41
N ASP A 39 4.47 1.58 1.98
CA ASP A 39 4.15 0.22 1.50
C ASP A 39 4.70 -0.06 0.10
N ALA A 40 5.13 0.97 -0.64
CA ALA A 40 5.63 0.81 -2.01
C ALA A 40 6.77 -0.19 -2.13
N LEU A 41 7.67 -0.22 -1.13
CA LEU A 41 8.85 -1.07 -1.15
C LEU A 41 8.53 -2.55 -1.04
N GLU A 42 7.38 -2.90 -0.44
CA GLU A 42 6.97 -4.31 -0.27
C GLU A 42 6.80 -5.03 -1.61
N VAL A 43 6.38 -4.31 -2.66
CA VAL A 43 6.19 -4.90 -4.01
C VAL A 43 7.53 -5.15 -4.71
N PHE A 44 8.60 -4.46 -4.29
CA PHE A 44 9.94 -4.55 -4.87
C PHE A 44 10.94 -5.30 -3.99
N THR A 45 10.50 -5.82 -2.85
CA THR A 45 11.36 -6.52 -1.88
C THR A 45 10.77 -7.86 -1.50
N GLU A 46 11.63 -8.78 -1.08
CA GLU A 46 11.22 -10.09 -0.58
C GLU A 46 11.82 -10.31 0.81
N THR A 47 10.99 -10.75 1.74
CA THR A 47 11.44 -11.10 3.09
C THR A 47 12.12 -12.46 3.07
N LYS A 48 13.43 -12.49 3.37
CA LYS A 48 14.19 -13.74 3.54
C LYS A 48 14.23 -14.13 5.01
N ASN A 49 13.71 -15.31 5.34
CA ASN A 49 13.88 -15.90 6.66
C ASN A 49 15.26 -16.57 6.76
N VAL A 50 16.02 -16.25 7.80
CA VAL A 50 17.32 -16.86 8.09
C VAL A 50 17.30 -17.34 9.54
N TYR A 51 17.56 -18.63 9.74
CA TYR A 51 17.67 -19.25 11.05
C TYR A 51 19.14 -19.62 11.32
N ILE A 52 19.62 -19.26 12.50
CA ILE A 52 20.97 -19.59 12.97
C ILE A 52 20.81 -20.30 14.31
N ALA A 53 21.12 -21.60 14.35
CA ALA A 53 21.18 -22.34 15.60
C ALA A 53 22.43 -21.91 16.38
N THR A 54 22.26 -21.53 17.65
CA THR A 54 23.37 -21.31 18.59
C THR A 54 23.47 -22.50 19.53
N GLU A 55 24.68 -22.98 19.79
CA GLU A 55 24.94 -24.05 20.76
C GLU A 55 24.82 -23.49 22.19
N ASP A 56 24.01 -24.14 23.01
CA ASP A 56 24.27 -24.31 24.46
C ASP A 56 24.97 -25.66 24.65
#